data_AF-A0A955EV19-F1
#
_entry.id   AF-A0A955EV19-F1
#
_cell.length_a   1.000
_cell.length_b   1.000
_cell.length_c   1.000
_cell.angle_alpha   90.00
_cell.angle_beta   90.00
_cell.angle_gamma   90.00
#
_symmetry.space_group_name_H-M   'P 1'
#
loop_
_entity.id
_entity.type
_entity.pdbx_description
1 polymer ?
#
loop_
_entity_poly.entity_id
_entity_poly.type
_entity_poly.pdbx_seq_one_letter_code
_entity_poly.pdbx_strand_id
1 'polypeptide(L)'
;MTLKGTLDTFDLRELLQMLAFNQKVGTLRLKTEQGPRSVYLDRGRCTFLADDPDLSRAFAREARRRRVVRSETVDHALGRALAEGRYVADLLAEEGVLEAQDRETLHAGVAVDRL
;
A
#
# COMPACT_ATOMS: atom_id res chain seq x y z
N MET A 1 -1.91 7.97 14.09
CA MET A 1 -1.84 9.44 14.01
C MET A 1 -2.52 9.85 12.71
N THR A 2 -3.50 10.74 12.76
CA THR A 2 -4.23 11.18 11.56
C THR A 2 -3.87 12.65 11.32
N LEU A 3 -3.03 12.92 10.32
CA LEU A 3 -2.80 14.28 9.88
C LEU A 3 -4.03 14.77 9.11
N LYS A 4 -4.74 15.74 9.68
CA LYS A 4 -5.80 16.49 9.00
C LYS A 4 -5.23 17.85 8.60
N GLY A 5 -5.04 18.06 7.30
CA GLY A 5 -4.56 19.30 6.71
C GLY A 5 -4.63 19.25 5.19
N THR A 6 -4.64 20.40 4.53
CA THR A 6 -4.49 20.56 3.08
C THR A 6 -3.00 20.49 2.72
N LEU A 7 -2.66 19.98 1.53
CA LEU A 7 -1.25 19.91 1.04
C LEU A 7 -0.59 21.31 1.01
N ASP A 8 -1.36 22.38 0.92
CA ASP A 8 -0.88 23.76 1.03
C ASP A 8 -0.30 24.12 2.42
N THR A 9 -0.54 23.30 3.44
CA THR A 9 -0.16 23.58 4.83
C THR A 9 1.00 22.73 5.33
N PHE A 10 1.40 21.70 4.58
CA PHE A 10 2.54 20.84 4.90
C PHE A 10 3.37 20.61 3.65
N ASP A 11 4.62 21.07 3.65
CA ASP A 11 5.57 20.70 2.60
C ASP A 11 5.68 19.16 2.56
N LEU A 12 5.51 18.58 1.37
CA LEU A 12 5.66 17.14 1.14
C LEU A 12 6.99 16.64 1.72
N ARG A 13 8.05 17.47 1.66
CA ARG A 13 9.35 17.16 2.25
C ARG A 13 9.28 16.99 3.76
N GLU A 14 8.65 17.92 4.47
CA GLU A 14 8.49 17.89 5.92
C GLU A 14 7.62 16.71 6.35
N LEU A 15 6.57 16.41 5.58
CA LEU A 15 5.69 15.28 5.82
C LEU A 15 6.45 13.94 5.67
N LEU A 16 7.26 13.81 4.62
CA LEU A 16 8.12 12.65 4.41
C LEU A 16 9.20 12.52 5.49
N GLN A 17 9.82 13.63 5.91
CA GLN A 17 10.80 13.64 7.01
C GLN A 17 10.18 13.23 8.34
N MET A 18 9.03 13.82 8.69
CA MET A 18 8.30 13.49 9.92
C MET A 18 7.84 12.03 9.92
N LEU A 19 7.34 11.52 8.78
CA LEU A 19 6.97 10.12 8.65
C LEU A 19 8.20 9.22 8.75
N ALA A 20 9.30 9.51 8.07
CA ALA A 20 10.52 8.73 8.17
C ALA A 20 11.10 8.69 9.60
N PHE A 21 10.93 9.78 10.36
CA PHE A 21 11.41 9.89 11.75
C PHE A 21 10.51 9.12 12.74
N ASN A 22 9.19 9.25 12.61
CA ASN A 22 8.22 8.68 13.56
C ASN A 22 7.69 7.29 13.18
N GLN A 23 7.67 6.97 11.89
CA GLN A 23 7.18 5.70 11.33
C GLN A 23 8.21 5.12 10.38
N LYS A 24 8.96 4.11 10.85
CA LYS A 24 9.94 3.40 10.02
C LYS A 24 9.30 2.69 8.83
N VAL A 25 8.01 2.33 8.91
CA VAL A 25 7.24 1.73 7.81
C VAL A 25 5.82 2.28 7.82
N GLY A 26 5.23 2.54 6.64
CA GLY A 26 3.85 3.05 6.54
C GLY A 26 3.36 3.23 5.12
N THR A 27 2.07 3.56 4.97
CA THR A 27 1.46 3.94 3.69
C THR A 27 0.82 5.32 3.81
N LEU A 28 1.22 6.24 2.95
CA LEU A 28 0.66 7.59 2.84
C LEU A 28 -0.28 7.66 1.65
N ARG A 29 -1.54 8.02 1.87
CA ARG A 29 -2.51 8.30 0.81
C ARG A 29 -2.50 9.78 0.48
N LEU A 30 -2.09 10.12 -0.74
CA LEU A 30 -2.07 11.45 -1.31
C LEU A 30 -3.32 11.66 -2.17
N LYS A 31 -4.01 12.79 -1.99
CA LYS A 31 -5.01 13.25 -2.96
C LYS A 31 -4.31 14.19 -3.94
N THR A 32 -4.18 13.78 -5.20
CA THR A 32 -3.58 14.60 -6.26
C THR A 32 -4.66 15.05 -7.25
N GLU A 33 -4.38 16.06 -8.07
CA GLU A 33 -5.27 16.49 -9.16
C GLU A 33 -5.52 15.36 -10.18
N GLN A 34 -4.57 14.43 -10.30
CA GLN A 34 -4.63 13.26 -11.17
C GLN A 34 -5.33 12.05 -10.51
N GLY A 35 -5.86 12.22 -9.29
CA GLY A 35 -6.50 11.17 -8.50
C GLY A 35 -5.72 10.76 -7.25
N PRO A 36 -6.26 9.83 -6.45
CA PRO A 36 -5.59 9.34 -5.26
C PRO A 36 -4.34 8.52 -5.62
N ARG A 37 -3.22 8.81 -4.97
CA ARG A 37 -1.95 8.07 -5.08
C ARG A 37 -1.56 7.54 -3.71
N SER A 38 -0.97 6.35 -3.65
CA SER A 38 -0.49 5.76 -2.39
C SER A 38 1.02 5.58 -2.43
N VAL A 39 1.70 6.13 -1.44
CA VAL A 39 3.15 6.06 -1.25
C VAL A 39 3.45 5.10 -0.11
N TYR A 40 4.35 4.17 -0.35
CA TYR A 40 4.87 3.25 0.65
C TYR A 40 6.21 3.75 1.18
N LEU A 41 6.33 3.77 2.50
CA LEU A 41 7.54 4.15 3.23
C LEU A 41 8.07 2.91 3.93
N ASP A 42 9.36 2.62 3.75
CA ASP A 42 10.06 1.50 4.38
C ASP A 42 11.53 1.84 4.63
N ARG A 43 11.89 2.07 5.89
CA ARG A 43 13.26 2.31 6.39
C ARG A 43 14.07 3.31 5.54
N GLY A 44 13.46 4.44 5.19
CA GLY A 44 14.10 5.48 4.38
C GLY A 44 13.98 5.30 2.87
N ARG A 45 13.39 4.19 2.40
CA ARG A 45 12.91 4.02 1.02
C ARG A 45 11.49 4.55 0.91
N CYS A 46 11.23 5.27 -0.18
CA CYS A 46 9.92 5.80 -0.54
C CYS A 46 9.61 5.35 -1.98
N THR A 47 8.47 4.71 -2.20
CA THR A 47 8.06 4.26 -3.54
C THR A 47 6.54 4.30 -3.69
N PHE A 48 6.05 4.46 -4.91
CA PHE A 48 4.61 4.36 -5.17
C PHE A 48 4.20 2.89 -5.17
N LEU A 49 3.06 2.58 -4.53
CA LEU A 49 2.56 1.21 -4.46
C LEU A 49 2.32 0.57 -5.84
N ALA A 50 1.91 1.38 -6.81
CA ALA A 50 1.65 0.94 -8.17
C ALA A 50 2.94 0.60 -8.95
N ASP A 51 4.06 1.23 -8.60
CA ASP A 51 5.32 1.15 -9.35
C ASP A 51 6.31 0.13 -8.74
N ASP A 52 5.92 -0.57 -7.67
CA ASP A 52 6.76 -1.58 -7.00
C ASP A 52 6.10 -2.98 -7.09
N PRO A 53 6.50 -3.80 -8.07
CA PRO A 53 6.03 -5.17 -8.23
C PRO A 53 6.25 -6.06 -7.01
N ASP A 54 7.32 -5.82 -6.25
CA ASP A 54 7.68 -6.64 -5.11
C ASP A 54 6.78 -6.36 -3.91
N LEU A 55 6.27 -5.13 -3.78
CA LEU A 55 5.22 -4.82 -2.81
C LEU A 55 3.91 -5.54 -3.15
N SER A 56 3.50 -5.57 -4.41
CA SER A 56 2.33 -6.34 -4.84
C SER A 56 2.50 -7.84 -4.56
N ARG A 57 3.69 -8.40 -4.83
CA ARG A 57 3.99 -9.82 -4.53
C ARG A 57 3.99 -10.11 -3.02
N ALA A 58 4.58 -9.22 -2.22
CA ALA A 58 4.61 -9.38 -0.76
C ALA A 58 3.20 -9.30 -0.16
N PHE A 59 2.36 -8.37 -0.64
CA PHE A 59 0.96 -8.29 -0.22
C PHE A 59 0.18 -9.55 -0.60
N ALA A 60 0.34 -10.04 -1.84
CA ALA A 60 -0.29 -11.28 -2.28
C ALA A 60 0.14 -12.48 -1.41
N ARG A 61 1.42 -12.58 -1.05
CA ARG A 61 1.93 -13.62 -0.15
C ARG A 61 1.26 -13.55 1.22
N GLU A 62 1.17 -12.36 1.82
CA GLU A 62 0.54 -12.18 3.12
C GLU A 62 -0.96 -12.47 3.08
N ALA A 63 -1.65 -12.05 2.00
CA ALA A 63 -3.06 -12.35 1.77
C ALA A 63 -3.34 -13.86 1.72
N ARG A 64 -2.48 -14.62 1.01
CA ARG A 64 -2.54 -16.09 0.97
C ARG A 64 -2.28 -16.70 2.34
N ARG A 65 -1.25 -16.22 3.04
CA ARG A 65 -0.86 -16.73 4.37
C ARG A 65 -2.01 -16.61 5.37
N ARG A 66 -2.70 -15.47 5.37
CA ARG A 66 -3.83 -15.21 6.28
C ARG A 66 -5.17 -15.76 5.80
N ARG A 67 -5.24 -16.26 4.57
CA ARG A 67 -6.48 -16.78 3.94
C ARG A 67 -7.64 -15.79 3.94
N VAL A 68 -7.33 -14.48 3.89
CA VAL A 68 -8.33 -13.41 3.81
C VAL A 68 -9.08 -13.48 2.48
N VAL A 69 -8.35 -13.76 1.40
CA VAL A 69 -8.87 -13.92 0.05
C VAL A 69 -8.47 -15.30 -0.48
N ARG A 70 -9.32 -15.91 -1.31
CA ARG A 70 -9.00 -17.18 -1.98
C ARG A 70 -7.73 -17.04 -2.83
N SER A 71 -6.85 -18.04 -2.79
CA SER A 71 -5.56 -18.01 -3.49
C SER A 71 -5.71 -17.72 -4.98
N GLU A 72 -6.70 -18.32 -5.64
CA GLU A 72 -6.97 -18.13 -7.07
C GLU A 72 -7.30 -16.66 -7.41
N THR A 73 -8.12 -16.01 -6.58
CA THR A 73 -8.46 -14.59 -6.73
C THR A 73 -7.24 -13.71 -6.52
N VAL A 74 -6.39 -14.04 -5.53
CA VAL A 74 -5.13 -13.33 -5.29
C VAL A 74 -4.17 -13.48 -6.48
N ASP A 75 -4.08 -14.67 -7.07
CA ASP A 75 -3.22 -14.94 -8.23
C ASP A 75 -3.71 -14.19 -9.46
N HIS A 76 -5.02 -14.18 -9.69
CA HIS A 76 -5.65 -13.44 -10.77
C HIS A 76 -5.40 -11.92 -10.62
N ALA A 77 -5.68 -11.37 -9.45
CA ALA A 77 -5.47 -9.95 -9.16
C ALA A 77 -3.99 -9.58 -9.25
N LEU A 78 -3.06 -10.44 -8.80
CA LEU A 78 -1.63 -10.17 -8.91
C LEU A 78 -1.17 -10.16 -10.37
N GLY A 79 -1.63 -11.11 -11.19
CA GLY A 79 -1.32 -11.15 -12.62
C GLY A 79 -1.77 -9.87 -13.32
N ARG A 80 -2.99 -9.41 -13.04
CA ARG A 80 -3.52 -8.15 -13.56
C ARG A 80 -2.75 -6.92 -13.05
N ALA A 81 -2.45 -6.87 -11.75
CA ALA A 81 -1.67 -5.80 -11.14
C ALA A 81 -0.32 -5.59 -11.84
N LEU A 82 0.40 -6.69 -12.11
CA LEU A 82 1.69 -6.64 -12.76
C LEU A 82 1.60 -6.22 -14.25
N ALA A 83 0.54 -6.62 -14.95
CA ALA A 83 0.33 -6.25 -16.34
C ALA A 83 -0.14 -4.80 -16.51
N GLU A 84 -1.00 -4.33 -15.61
CA GLU A 84 -1.61 -2.99 -15.64
C GLU A 84 -0.76 -1.92 -14.93
N GLY A 85 0.34 -2.31 -14.26
CA GLY A 85 1.15 -1.38 -13.44
C GLY A 85 0.35 -0.84 -12.25
N ARG A 86 -0.43 -1.71 -11.60
CA ARG A 86 -1.32 -1.36 -10.49
C ARG A 86 -0.95 -2.13 -9.23
N TYR A 87 -1.44 -1.65 -8.09
CA TYR A 87 -1.24 -2.32 -6.83
C TYR A 87 -2.30 -3.41 -6.60
N VAL A 88 -1.87 -4.62 -6.21
CA VAL A 88 -2.78 -5.77 -6.08
C VAL A 88 -3.92 -5.54 -5.07
N ALA A 89 -3.68 -4.80 -3.99
CA ALA A 89 -4.72 -4.55 -2.99
C ALA A 89 -5.82 -3.60 -3.50
N ASP A 90 -5.50 -2.75 -4.48
CA ASP A 90 -6.51 -1.89 -5.11
C ASP A 90 -7.44 -2.72 -6.00
N LEU A 91 -6.90 -3.66 -6.77
CA LEU A 91 -7.69 -4.59 -7.57
C LEU A 91 -8.59 -5.49 -6.70
N LEU A 92 -8.03 -6.04 -5.62
CA LEU A 92 -8.81 -6.87 -4.69
C LEU A 92 -9.92 -6.07 -3.98
N ALA A 93 -9.70 -4.78 -3.71
CA ALA A 93 -10.72 -3.91 -3.16
C ALA A 93 -11.81 -3.56 -4.19
N GLU A 94 -11.43 -3.31 -5.45
CA GLU A 94 -12.36 -3.03 -6.56
C GLU A 94 -13.27 -4.22 -6.88
N GLU A 95 -12.73 -5.44 -6.79
CA GLU A 95 -13.49 -6.67 -6.94
C GLU A 95 -14.40 -6.96 -5.73
N GLY A 96 -14.34 -6.13 -4.69
CA GLY A 96 -15.17 -6.27 -3.48
C GLY A 96 -14.78 -7.45 -2.59
N VAL A 97 -13.62 -8.07 -2.84
CA VAL A 97 -13.14 -9.26 -2.12
C VAL A 97 -12.24 -8.91 -0.93
N LEU A 98 -11.82 -7.65 -0.81
CA LEU A 98 -10.95 -7.17 0.25
C LEU A 98 -11.57 -5.97 0.97
N GLU A 99 -11.89 -6.15 2.25
CA GLU A 99 -12.39 -5.08 3.10
C GLU A 99 -11.26 -4.14 3.57
N ALA A 100 -11.63 -2.92 3.97
CA ALA A 100 -10.67 -1.90 4.40
C ALA A 100 -9.85 -2.35 5.62
N GLN A 101 -10.48 -3.03 6.58
CA GLN A 101 -9.82 -3.50 7.81
C GLN A 101 -8.81 -4.61 7.52
N ASP A 102 -9.16 -5.54 6.62
CA ASP A 102 -8.26 -6.60 6.19
C ASP A 102 -7.07 -6.05 5.41
N ARG A 103 -7.32 -5.06 4.56
CA ARG A 103 -6.28 -4.37 3.80
C ARG A 103 -5.22 -3.76 4.72
N GLU A 104 -5.63 -3.02 5.75
CA GLU A 104 -4.69 -2.43 6.73
C GLU A 104 -3.89 -3.50 7.47
N THR A 105 -4.57 -4.57 7.86
CA THR A 105 -3.97 -5.71 8.57
C THR A 105 -2.91 -6.42 7.71
N LEU A 106 -3.18 -6.62 6.42
CA LEU A 106 -2.25 -7.22 5.48
C LEU A 106 -1.06 -6.31 5.19
N HIS A 107 -1.27 -4.99 5.05
CA HIS A 107 -0.18 -4.03 4.90
C HIS A 107 0.78 -4.03 6.10
N ALA A 108 0.25 -4.16 7.32
CA ALA A 108 1.07 -4.33 8.52
C ALA A 108 1.88 -5.64 8.47
N GLY A 109 1.33 -6.72 7.94
CA GLY A 109 2.04 -7.99 7.75
C GLY A 109 3.19 -7.89 6.73
N VAL A 110 2.98 -7.18 5.61
CA VAL A 110 4.03 -6.93 4.59
C VAL A 110 5.22 -6.17 5.17
N ALA A 111 4.98 -5.23 6.09
CA ALA A 111 6.02 -4.48 6.78
C ALA A 111 6.88 -5.37 7.69
N VAL A 112 6.27 -6.39 8.31
CA VAL A 112 6.96 -7.32 9.23
C VAL A 112 7.76 -8.36 8.46
N ASP A 113 7.26 -8.85 7.34
CA ASP A 113 7.90 -9.90 6.51
C ASP A 113 9.20 -9.43 5.81
N ARG A 114 9.55 -8.15 5.94
CA ARG A 114 10.79 -7.52 5.45
C ARG A 114 11.79 -7.16 6.57
N LEU A 115 11.53 -7.57 7.82
CA LEU A 115 12.50 -7.58 8.93
C LEU A 115 13.38 -8.83 8.86
#